data_AF-A0A962MD25-F1
#
_entry.id   AF-A0A962MD25-F1
#
_cell.length_a   1.000
_cell.length_b   1.000
_cell.length_c   1.000
_cell.angle_alpha   90.00
_cell.angle_beta   90.00
_cell.angle_gamma   90.00
#
_symmetry.space_group_name_H-M   'P 1'
#
loop_
_entity.id
_entity.type
_entity.pdbx_description
1 polymer ?
#
loop_
_entity_poly.entity_id
_entity_poly.type
_entity_poly.pdbx_seq_one_letter_code
_entity_poly.pdbx_strand_id
1 'polypeptide(L)'
;MAFNKIGFHFGSEATATGWGPYVRALDAAGIPAVLMSMAGEGFGDIYGCWENGSTVPHVVCIRYGGVQGNHDVPPYGTNQRQAAVDWWNWYKPRIGDDAKKYKDRIVLKMGNELDKLWAEWLAGFYLELYDILQNDDEGPWRMAAFNYSAGEPEPAHWRGPTVQEYLRLCAADRVHAAVGLHEYSLADILNRGDLSHIGRFTDLFLACDEAGIARPDVYIHEFGWRQEWVPGVNTAMSQIP
;
A
#
# COMPACT_ATOMS: atom_id res chain seq x y z
N MET A 1 -18.66 11.51 9.24
CA MET A 1 -18.32 10.25 8.53
C MET A 1 -16.97 10.45 7.89
N ALA A 2 -16.05 9.48 8.03
CA ALA A 2 -14.81 9.48 7.27
C ALA A 2 -15.11 9.02 5.84
N PHE A 3 -14.58 9.71 4.83
CA PHE A 3 -14.67 9.29 3.44
C PHE A 3 -13.50 8.33 3.14
N ASN A 4 -13.80 7.06 2.91
CA ASN A 4 -12.80 6.08 2.51
C ASN A 4 -12.75 6.02 0.97
N LYS A 5 -11.54 6.14 0.41
CA LYS A 5 -11.34 5.90 -1.02
C LYS A 5 -11.23 4.39 -1.23
N ILE A 6 -12.09 3.83 -2.06
CA ILE A 6 -12.09 2.39 -2.39
C ILE A 6 -11.63 2.24 -3.85
N GLY A 7 -10.85 1.19 -4.11
CA GLY A 7 -10.18 0.98 -5.38
C GLY A 7 -10.08 -0.46 -5.81
N PHE A 8 -9.31 -0.68 -6.86
CA PHE A 8 -9.08 -1.99 -7.45
C PHE A 8 -7.58 -2.30 -7.50
N HIS A 9 -7.25 -3.54 -7.15
CA HIS A 9 -5.91 -4.10 -7.23
C HIS A 9 -5.82 -5.07 -8.40
N PHE A 10 -4.79 -4.92 -9.23
CA PHE A 10 -4.55 -5.71 -10.43
C PHE A 10 -3.28 -6.53 -10.32
N GLY A 11 -3.40 -7.84 -10.58
CA GLY A 11 -2.25 -8.75 -10.63
C GLY A 11 -1.38 -8.60 -11.90
N SER A 12 -1.87 -7.91 -12.93
CA SER A 12 -1.12 -7.55 -14.13
C SER A 12 -1.42 -6.08 -14.49
N GLU A 13 -1.09 -5.63 -15.70
CA GLU A 13 -1.50 -4.34 -16.23
C GLU A 13 -2.97 -4.02 -15.92
N ALA A 14 -3.22 -2.84 -15.35
CA ALA A 14 -4.57 -2.27 -15.25
C ALA A 14 -4.99 -1.76 -16.63
N THR A 15 -5.33 -2.65 -17.56
CA THR A 15 -5.51 -2.25 -18.97
C THR A 15 -6.73 -1.33 -19.18
N ALA A 16 -6.55 -0.34 -20.07
CA ALA A 16 -7.54 0.68 -20.42
C ALA A 16 -8.84 0.13 -21.02
N THR A 17 -8.83 -1.09 -21.59
CA THR A 17 -10.01 -1.75 -22.17
C THR A 17 -10.94 -2.35 -21.11
N GLY A 18 -10.46 -2.54 -19.87
CA GLY A 18 -11.27 -3.00 -18.75
C GLY A 18 -11.81 -1.85 -17.91
N TRP A 19 -10.90 -1.05 -17.32
CA TRP A 19 -11.25 -0.12 -16.24
C TRP A 19 -11.35 1.35 -16.64
N GLY A 20 -10.77 1.74 -17.78
CA GLY A 20 -10.73 3.13 -18.23
C GLY A 20 -12.07 3.86 -18.25
N PRO A 21 -13.15 3.26 -18.79
CA PRO A 21 -14.49 3.87 -18.76
C PRO A 21 -14.98 4.18 -17.34
N TYR A 22 -14.68 3.32 -16.36
CA TYR A 22 -15.07 3.53 -14.96
C TYR A 22 -14.24 4.63 -14.30
N VAL A 23 -12.93 4.68 -14.56
CA VAL A 23 -12.06 5.76 -14.07
C VAL A 23 -12.59 7.12 -14.53
N ARG A 24 -12.87 7.26 -15.83
CA ARG A 24 -13.40 8.52 -16.39
C ARG A 24 -14.78 8.86 -15.85
N ALA A 25 -15.64 7.87 -15.62
CA ALA A 25 -16.96 8.10 -15.03
C ALA A 25 -16.87 8.56 -13.55
N LEU A 26 -15.95 7.98 -12.78
CA LEU A 26 -15.68 8.38 -11.40
C LEU A 26 -15.11 9.81 -11.35
N ASP A 27 -14.15 10.12 -12.21
CA ASP A 27 -13.58 11.47 -12.34
C ASP A 27 -14.66 12.52 -12.66
N ALA A 28 -15.50 12.25 -13.67
CA ALA A 28 -16.60 13.14 -14.04
C ALA A 28 -17.63 13.35 -12.91
N ALA A 29 -17.75 12.37 -12.00
CA ALA A 29 -18.61 12.45 -10.81
C ALA A 29 -17.90 13.10 -9.60
N GLY A 30 -16.62 13.49 -9.72
CA GLY A 30 -15.82 14.03 -8.62
C GLY A 30 -15.38 12.99 -7.60
N ILE A 31 -15.45 11.70 -7.94
CA ILE A 31 -15.17 10.58 -7.05
C ILE A 31 -13.74 10.06 -7.30
N PRO A 32 -12.86 10.01 -6.30
CA PRO A 32 -11.53 9.46 -6.45
C PRO A 32 -11.55 7.96 -6.78
N ALA A 33 -11.11 7.60 -7.99
CA ALA A 33 -10.60 6.27 -8.29
C ALA A 33 -9.27 6.00 -7.55
N VAL A 34 -9.11 4.77 -7.06
CA VAL A 34 -7.87 4.23 -6.52
C VAL A 34 -7.49 2.99 -7.33
N LEU A 35 -6.29 2.96 -7.90
CA LEU A 35 -5.79 1.81 -8.67
C LEU A 35 -4.43 1.38 -8.15
N MET A 36 -4.22 0.07 -8.05
CA MET A 36 -2.94 -0.54 -7.72
C MET A 36 -2.55 -1.59 -8.76
N SER A 37 -1.29 -1.60 -9.18
CA SER A 37 -0.76 -2.56 -10.17
C SER A 37 0.54 -3.19 -9.67
N MET A 38 0.68 -4.51 -9.83
CA MET A 38 1.91 -5.26 -9.54
C MET A 38 3.00 -5.12 -10.63
N ALA A 39 2.67 -4.55 -11.79
CA ALA A 39 3.59 -4.32 -12.90
C ALA A 39 4.07 -2.86 -12.99
N GLY A 40 3.54 -1.97 -12.14
CA GLY A 40 3.82 -0.54 -12.18
C GLY A 40 3.26 0.22 -13.39
N GLU A 41 2.30 -0.39 -14.09
CA GLU A 41 1.70 0.14 -15.32
C GLU A 41 0.17 -0.09 -15.36
N GLY A 42 -0.49 0.51 -16.35
CA GLY A 42 -1.96 0.49 -16.52
C GLY A 42 -2.70 1.68 -15.91
N PHE A 43 -2.01 2.79 -15.64
CA PHE A 43 -2.63 3.98 -15.02
C PHE A 43 -3.00 5.07 -16.02
N GLY A 44 -2.91 4.79 -17.33
CA GLY A 44 -3.07 5.79 -18.40
C GLY A 44 -4.36 6.59 -18.34
N ASP A 45 -5.48 5.99 -17.93
CA ASP A 45 -6.74 6.71 -17.78
C ASP A 45 -6.74 7.71 -16.62
N ILE A 46 -6.10 7.38 -15.48
CA ILE A 46 -5.91 8.34 -14.38
C ILE A 46 -4.98 9.46 -14.83
N TYR A 47 -3.87 9.12 -15.49
CA TYR A 47 -2.93 10.10 -16.01
C TYR A 47 -3.62 11.04 -17.01
N GLY A 48 -4.42 10.50 -17.94
CA GLY A 48 -5.21 11.28 -18.87
C GLY A 48 -6.22 12.22 -18.19
N CYS A 49 -6.86 11.80 -17.09
CA CYS A 49 -7.72 12.70 -16.30
C CYS A 49 -6.91 13.89 -15.76
N TRP A 50 -5.71 13.65 -15.23
CA TRP A 50 -4.83 14.71 -14.72
C TRP A 50 -4.27 15.60 -15.83
N GLU A 51 -3.91 15.04 -16.99
CA GLU A 51 -3.48 15.81 -18.18
C GLU A 51 -4.57 16.75 -18.67
N ASN A 52 -5.83 16.31 -18.60
CA ASN A 52 -6.98 17.12 -18.94
C ASN A 52 -7.41 18.10 -17.83
N GLY A 53 -6.59 18.25 -16.78
CA GLY A 53 -6.79 19.26 -15.73
C GLY A 53 -7.69 18.82 -14.57
N SER A 54 -7.98 17.52 -14.44
CA SER A 54 -8.76 17.04 -13.28
C SER A 54 -8.04 17.31 -11.95
N THR A 55 -8.82 17.83 -11.00
CA THR A 55 -8.42 18.06 -9.61
C THR A 55 -8.91 16.95 -8.68
N VAL A 56 -9.61 15.93 -9.20
CA VAL A 56 -10.07 14.80 -8.41
C VAL A 56 -8.86 14.06 -7.83
N PRO A 57 -8.80 13.82 -6.51
CA PRO A 57 -7.61 13.30 -5.86
C PRO A 57 -7.53 11.77 -5.99
N HIS A 58 -7.47 11.29 -7.23
CA HIS A 58 -7.16 9.90 -7.57
C HIS A 58 -5.89 9.42 -6.89
N VAL A 59 -5.82 8.13 -6.60
CA VAL A 59 -4.65 7.50 -5.97
C VAL A 59 -4.14 6.40 -6.89
N VAL A 60 -2.85 6.45 -7.20
CA VAL A 60 -2.15 5.38 -7.91
C VAL A 60 -1.16 4.76 -6.95
N CYS A 61 -1.22 3.44 -6.81
CA CYS A 61 -0.28 2.67 -6.01
C CYS A 61 0.55 1.75 -6.92
N ILE A 62 1.86 1.91 -6.90
CA ILE A 62 2.79 1.13 -7.71
C ILE A 62 3.46 0.08 -6.82
N ARG A 63 3.45 -1.17 -7.30
CA ARG A 63 4.27 -2.28 -6.80
C ARG A 63 4.97 -2.91 -8.00
N TYR A 64 6.16 -3.47 -7.77
CA TYR A 64 6.80 -4.38 -8.72
C TYR A 64 6.94 -5.77 -8.08
N GLY A 65 6.03 -6.67 -8.43
CA GLY A 65 6.01 -8.06 -7.96
C GLY A 65 6.25 -9.05 -9.11
N GLY A 66 6.78 -10.24 -8.81
CA GLY A 66 6.90 -11.33 -9.80
C GLY A 66 7.94 -11.14 -10.93
N VAL A 67 8.70 -10.04 -10.95
CA VAL A 67 9.83 -9.86 -11.87
C VAL A 67 10.99 -10.77 -11.42
N GLN A 68 11.62 -11.49 -12.35
CA GLN A 68 12.72 -12.45 -12.09
C GLN A 68 13.71 -11.92 -11.02
N GLY A 69 13.95 -12.73 -9.96
CA GLY A 69 14.83 -12.39 -8.84
C GLY A 69 14.15 -12.25 -7.47
N ASN A 70 12.81 -12.28 -7.42
CA ASN A 70 12.00 -12.30 -6.18
C ASN A 70 12.30 -11.13 -5.21
N HIS A 71 12.19 -9.90 -5.70
CA HIS A 71 12.33 -8.67 -4.89
C HIS A 71 11.01 -8.16 -4.28
N ASP A 72 10.01 -9.04 -4.08
CA ASP A 72 8.79 -8.69 -3.36
C ASP A 72 9.01 -8.64 -1.83
N VAL A 73 10.15 -9.15 -1.37
CA VAL A 73 10.56 -9.18 0.03
C VAL A 73 11.98 -8.65 0.18
N PRO A 74 12.27 -7.83 1.20
CA PRO A 74 13.62 -7.32 1.43
C PRO A 74 14.55 -8.44 1.90
N PRO A 75 15.88 -8.29 1.73
CA PRO A 75 16.86 -9.29 2.15
C PRO A 75 17.04 -9.27 3.67
N TYR A 76 16.12 -9.92 4.39
CA TYR A 76 16.08 -9.98 5.85
C TYR A 76 17.43 -10.34 6.49
N GLY A 77 17.70 -9.75 7.65
CA GLY A 77 18.89 -10.06 8.45
C GLY A 77 20.21 -9.46 7.92
N THR A 78 20.15 -8.69 6.85
CA THR A 78 21.31 -7.94 6.32
C THR A 78 21.40 -6.54 6.94
N ASN A 79 22.42 -5.77 6.59
CA ASN A 79 22.50 -4.36 6.99
C ASN A 79 21.34 -3.57 6.35
N GLN A 80 20.52 -2.91 7.17
CA GLN A 80 19.30 -2.21 6.75
C GLN A 80 19.57 -1.10 5.73
N ARG A 81 20.63 -0.29 5.93
CA ARG A 81 21.00 0.76 4.99
C ARG A 81 21.39 0.19 3.63
N GLN A 82 22.27 -0.81 3.61
CA GLN A 82 22.71 -1.42 2.36
C GLN A 82 21.53 -2.06 1.63
N ALA A 83 20.65 -2.78 2.35
CA ALA A 83 19.44 -3.35 1.79
C ALA A 83 18.52 -2.27 1.19
N ALA A 84 18.34 -1.12 1.85
CA ALA A 84 17.53 -0.02 1.34
C ALA A 84 18.14 0.63 0.08
N VAL A 85 19.46 0.79 0.03
CA VAL A 85 20.18 1.25 -1.17
C VAL A 85 19.99 0.27 -2.32
N ASP A 86 20.19 -1.02 -2.08
CA ASP A 86 20.05 -2.06 -3.11
C ASP A 86 18.61 -2.14 -3.61
N TRP A 87 17.63 -2.01 -2.69
CA TRP A 87 16.21 -1.95 -3.03
C TRP A 87 15.91 -0.77 -3.94
N TRP A 88 16.36 0.45 -3.60
CA TRP A 88 16.08 1.63 -4.41
C TRP A 88 16.77 1.59 -5.77
N ASN A 89 18.02 1.12 -5.82
CA ASN A 89 18.75 0.91 -7.08
C ASN A 89 18.04 -0.07 -8.02
N TRP A 90 17.35 -1.06 -7.45
CA TRP A 90 16.51 -1.96 -8.23
C TRP A 90 15.16 -1.31 -8.60
N TYR A 91 14.51 -0.63 -7.66
CA TYR A 91 13.14 -0.15 -7.83
C TYR A 91 13.04 1.08 -8.75
N LYS A 92 13.89 2.09 -8.54
CA LYS A 92 13.83 3.38 -9.24
C LYS A 92 13.85 3.27 -10.77
N PRO A 93 14.77 2.50 -11.40
CA PRO A 93 14.84 2.44 -12.86
C PRO A 93 13.60 1.82 -13.52
N ARG A 94 12.72 1.16 -12.74
CA ARG A 94 11.49 0.54 -13.23
C ARG A 94 10.31 1.51 -13.24
N ILE A 95 10.38 2.60 -12.48
CA ILE A 95 9.33 3.63 -12.46
C ILE A 95 9.30 4.33 -13.82
N GLY A 96 8.19 4.16 -14.54
CA GLY A 96 7.97 4.78 -15.85
C GLY A 96 7.83 6.31 -15.78
N ASP A 97 8.13 6.98 -16.89
CA ASP A 97 8.15 8.45 -16.97
C ASP A 97 6.80 9.11 -16.64
N ASP A 98 5.69 8.48 -17.02
CA ASP A 98 4.36 8.99 -16.68
C ASP A 98 4.13 8.99 -15.16
N ALA A 99 4.58 7.95 -14.45
CA ALA A 99 4.48 7.91 -12.99
C ALA A 99 5.35 8.99 -12.35
N LYS A 100 6.56 9.24 -12.89
CA LYS A 100 7.46 10.30 -12.42
C LYS A 100 6.85 11.69 -12.57
N LYS A 101 6.16 11.96 -13.69
CA LYS A 101 5.44 13.23 -13.93
C LYS A 101 4.39 13.51 -12.86
N TYR A 102 3.81 12.46 -12.26
CA TYR A 102 2.75 12.56 -11.26
C TYR A 102 3.15 12.10 -9.87
N LYS A 103 4.46 12.06 -9.56
CA LYS A 103 5.04 11.52 -8.31
C LYS A 103 4.29 11.89 -7.03
N ASP A 104 3.85 13.14 -6.87
CA ASP A 104 3.14 13.63 -5.68
C ASP A 104 1.75 13.00 -5.49
N ARG A 105 1.28 12.25 -6.49
CA ARG A 105 0.00 11.52 -6.52
C ARG A 105 0.19 10.00 -6.51
N ILE A 106 1.43 9.52 -6.50
CA ILE A 106 1.79 8.10 -6.53
C ILE A 106 2.19 7.66 -5.12
N VAL A 107 1.70 6.50 -4.71
CA VAL A 107 2.17 5.77 -3.53
C VAL A 107 3.01 4.58 -4.00
N LEU A 108 4.21 4.42 -3.47
CA LEU A 108 5.03 3.24 -3.70
C LEU A 108 4.73 2.19 -2.62
N LYS A 109 4.18 1.05 -2.99
CA LYS A 109 3.97 -0.09 -2.08
C LYS A 109 5.28 -0.85 -1.92
N MET A 110 5.85 -0.78 -0.72
CA MET A 110 7.14 -1.40 -0.44
C MET A 110 6.98 -2.81 0.11
N GLY A 111 7.15 -3.80 -0.77
CA GLY A 111 7.08 -5.21 -0.46
C GLY A 111 5.65 -5.77 -0.36
N ASN A 112 5.57 -7.08 -0.11
CA ASN A 112 4.30 -7.80 -0.07
C ASN A 112 4.32 -8.93 0.94
N GLU A 113 3.31 -8.95 1.83
CA GLU A 113 3.05 -10.05 2.77
C GLU A 113 4.33 -10.45 3.53
N LEU A 114 4.97 -9.42 4.11
CA LEU A 114 6.30 -9.54 4.70
C LEU A 114 6.29 -10.38 5.97
N ASP A 115 7.43 -10.97 6.29
CA ASP A 115 7.55 -11.80 7.48
C ASP A 115 7.52 -10.93 8.75
N LYS A 116 6.41 -11.02 9.48
CA LYS A 116 6.17 -10.33 10.76
C LYS A 116 7.21 -10.62 11.84
N LEU A 117 7.90 -11.77 11.80
CA LEU A 117 8.97 -12.07 12.76
C LEU A 117 10.17 -11.13 12.62
N TRP A 118 10.27 -10.41 11.51
CA TRP A 118 11.29 -9.40 11.24
C TRP A 118 10.80 -7.97 11.44
N ALA A 119 9.69 -7.73 12.16
CA ALA A 119 9.08 -6.40 12.29
C ALA A 119 10.07 -5.27 12.68
N GLU A 120 10.94 -5.51 13.66
CA GLU A 120 11.96 -4.52 14.08
C GLU A 120 13.01 -4.26 12.99
N TRP A 121 13.46 -5.32 12.31
CA TRP A 121 14.40 -5.19 11.21
C TRP A 121 13.77 -4.47 10.02
N LEU A 122 12.53 -4.81 9.68
CA LEU A 122 11.75 -4.17 8.63
C LEU A 122 11.57 -2.68 8.91
N ALA A 123 11.21 -2.32 10.14
CA ALA A 123 11.04 -0.92 10.52
C ALA A 123 12.33 -0.10 10.31
N GLY A 124 13.48 -0.61 10.75
CA GLY A 124 14.75 0.09 10.51
C GLY A 124 15.15 0.13 9.02
N PHE A 125 14.87 -0.93 8.25
CA PHE A 125 15.01 -0.91 6.79
C PHE A 125 14.15 0.19 6.15
N TYR A 126 12.91 0.37 6.59
CA TYR A 126 12.04 1.41 6.06
C TYR A 126 12.41 2.82 6.50
N LEU A 127 12.96 2.99 7.70
CA LEU A 127 13.54 4.28 8.11
C LEU A 127 14.69 4.69 7.18
N GLU A 128 15.57 3.74 6.84
CA GLU A 128 16.66 3.97 5.89
C GLU A 128 16.17 4.21 4.46
N LEU A 129 15.18 3.44 4.01
CA LEU A 129 14.58 3.64 2.68
C LEU A 129 13.86 4.98 2.59
N TYR A 130 13.17 5.41 3.65
CA TYR A 130 12.53 6.72 3.69
C TYR A 130 13.55 7.84 3.47
N ASP A 131 14.68 7.82 4.18
CA ASP A 131 15.75 8.81 4.01
C ASP A 131 16.24 8.87 2.56
N ILE A 132 16.43 7.70 1.92
CA ILE A 132 16.82 7.62 0.51
C ILE A 132 15.75 8.24 -0.40
N LEU A 133 14.48 7.91 -0.20
CA LEU A 133 13.37 8.41 -1.01
C LEU A 133 13.18 9.92 -0.87
N GLN A 134 13.37 10.48 0.34
CA GLN A 134 13.24 11.93 0.56
C GLN A 134 14.39 12.74 -0.05
N ASN A 135 15.57 12.12 -0.17
CA ASN A 135 16.77 12.74 -0.73
C ASN A 135 17.05 12.33 -2.19
N ASP A 136 16.06 11.74 -2.88
CA ASP A 136 16.20 11.38 -4.27
C ASP A 136 16.41 12.63 -5.15
N ASP A 137 17.25 12.53 -6.18
CA ASP A 137 17.60 13.65 -7.06
C ASP A 137 16.43 14.08 -7.97
N GLU A 138 15.45 13.20 -8.21
CA GLU A 138 14.18 13.53 -8.86
C GLU A 138 13.12 14.03 -7.84
N GLY A 139 13.53 14.21 -6.58
CA GLY A 139 12.75 14.70 -5.43
C GLY A 139 12.05 13.59 -4.62
N PRO A 140 11.26 13.94 -3.60
CA PRO A 140 10.70 12.99 -2.64
C PRO A 140 9.66 12.04 -3.23
N TRP A 141 9.57 10.82 -2.71
CA TRP A 141 8.51 9.86 -3.03
C TRP A 141 7.69 9.51 -1.80
N ARG A 142 6.39 9.23 -2.01
CA ARG A 142 5.52 8.66 -0.99
C ARG A 142 5.61 7.14 -0.99
N MET A 143 5.71 6.54 0.20
CA MET A 143 5.73 5.09 0.36
C MET A 143 4.72 4.58 1.39
N ALA A 144 4.27 3.35 1.19
CA ALA A 144 3.49 2.58 2.14
C ALA A 144 4.23 1.28 2.49
N ALA A 145 4.61 1.14 3.76
CA ALA A 145 5.50 0.09 4.27
C ALA A 145 4.77 -1.06 4.97
N PHE A 146 5.52 -2.11 5.31
CA PHE A 146 5.11 -3.36 5.96
C PHE A 146 4.27 -4.29 5.09
N ASN A 147 3.12 -3.83 4.57
CA ASN A 147 2.27 -4.59 3.66
C ASN A 147 1.99 -6.03 4.15
N TYR A 148 1.73 -6.18 5.44
CA TYR A 148 1.46 -7.46 6.06
C TYR A 148 0.18 -8.10 5.53
N SER A 149 0.16 -9.42 5.55
CA SER A 149 -1.02 -10.24 5.23
C SER A 149 -2.19 -9.94 6.16
N ALA A 150 -3.40 -10.35 5.76
CA ALA A 150 -4.58 -10.20 6.59
C ALA A 150 -4.42 -10.92 7.94
N GLY A 151 -4.77 -10.22 9.02
CA GLY A 151 -4.57 -10.72 10.38
C GLY A 151 -3.11 -10.71 10.85
N GLU A 152 -2.20 -10.07 10.13
CA GLU A 152 -0.82 -9.88 10.57
C GLU A 152 -0.47 -8.38 10.69
N PRO A 153 0.53 -8.03 11.50
CA PRO A 153 1.26 -8.88 12.42
C PRO A 153 0.47 -9.06 13.74
N GLU A 154 0.93 -9.92 14.64
CA GLU A 154 0.38 -9.97 16.01
C GLU A 154 0.56 -8.62 16.73
N PRO A 155 -0.33 -8.26 17.67
CA PRO A 155 -0.34 -6.93 18.31
C PRO A 155 1.00 -6.52 18.96
N ALA A 156 1.77 -7.49 19.45
CA ALA A 156 3.05 -7.23 20.10
C ALA A 156 4.08 -6.62 19.13
N HIS A 157 4.02 -6.96 17.83
CA HIS A 157 4.96 -6.45 16.83
C HIS A 157 4.79 -4.95 16.60
N TRP A 158 3.59 -4.39 16.73
CA TRP A 158 3.35 -2.93 16.66
C TRP A 158 3.96 -2.14 17.82
N ARG A 159 4.29 -2.83 18.93
CA ARG A 159 4.83 -2.22 20.15
C ARG A 159 6.34 -2.27 20.24
N GLY A 160 7.00 -2.83 19.21
CA GLY A 160 8.45 -2.83 19.13
C GLY A 160 9.02 -1.41 19.01
N PRO A 161 10.19 -1.13 19.60
CA PRO A 161 10.73 0.22 19.68
C PRO A 161 11.03 0.83 18.30
N THR A 162 11.64 0.08 17.38
CA THR A 162 11.93 0.56 16.02
C THR A 162 10.66 0.65 15.17
N VAL A 163 9.71 -0.27 15.36
CA VAL A 163 8.38 -0.15 14.72
C VAL A 163 7.69 1.15 15.15
N GLN A 164 7.69 1.48 16.44
CA GLN A 164 7.10 2.74 16.92
C GLN A 164 7.85 3.98 16.42
N GLU A 165 9.16 3.90 16.19
CA GLU A 165 9.92 4.97 15.53
C GLU A 165 9.41 5.22 14.10
N TYR A 166 9.20 4.15 13.33
CA TYR A 166 8.58 4.26 12.01
C TYR A 166 7.14 4.78 12.05
N LEU A 167 6.35 4.40 13.06
CA LEU A 167 4.99 4.94 13.24
C LEU A 167 5.02 6.44 13.59
N ARG A 168 5.98 6.90 14.39
CA ARG A 168 6.20 8.34 14.65
C ARG A 168 6.58 9.08 13.37
N LEU A 169 7.41 8.48 12.52
CA LEU A 169 7.73 9.04 11.21
C LEU A 169 6.46 9.21 10.36
N CYS A 170 5.61 8.18 10.25
CA CYS A 170 4.35 8.26 9.50
C CYS A 170 3.38 9.30 10.08
N ALA A 171 3.40 9.48 11.40
CA ALA A 171 2.61 10.51 12.07
C ALA A 171 3.11 11.93 11.76
N ALA A 172 4.44 12.11 11.67
CA ALA A 172 5.09 13.39 11.43
C ALA A 172 5.08 13.80 9.95
N ASP A 173 5.28 12.84 9.03
CA ASP A 173 5.20 13.06 7.59
C ASP A 173 4.14 12.15 6.94
N ARG A 174 2.89 12.58 7.05
CA ARG A 174 1.74 11.91 6.40
C ARG A 174 1.74 12.07 4.88
N VAL A 175 2.54 12.99 4.34
CA VAL A 175 2.61 13.23 2.89
C VAL A 175 3.40 12.11 2.25
N HIS A 176 4.49 11.68 2.88
CA HIS A 176 5.43 10.74 2.26
C HIS A 176 5.51 9.37 2.94
N ALA A 177 5.07 9.21 4.19
CA ALA A 177 5.12 7.95 4.90
C ALA A 177 3.73 7.46 5.33
N ALA A 178 3.47 6.17 5.09
CA ALA A 178 2.24 5.50 5.47
C ALA A 178 2.49 4.01 5.74
N VAL A 179 1.51 3.36 6.36
CA VAL A 179 1.52 1.90 6.55
C VAL A 179 0.59 1.24 5.53
N GLY A 180 1.06 0.20 4.86
CA GLY A 180 0.25 -0.66 4.01
C GLY A 180 -0.11 -1.95 4.74
N LEU A 181 -1.36 -2.42 4.60
CA LEU A 181 -1.86 -3.67 5.19
C LEU A 181 -2.84 -4.34 4.24
N HIS A 182 -3.06 -5.64 4.45
CA HIS A 182 -4.06 -6.42 3.74
C HIS A 182 -5.18 -6.82 4.72
N GLU A 183 -6.44 -6.86 4.25
CA GLU A 183 -7.64 -7.26 5.01
C GLU A 183 -8.60 -7.99 4.06
N TYR A 184 -8.24 -9.16 3.56
CA TYR A 184 -9.04 -9.93 2.61
C TYR A 184 -9.15 -11.41 3.00
N SER A 185 -10.06 -12.13 2.34
CA SER A 185 -10.19 -13.60 2.45
C SER A 185 -10.52 -14.15 3.84
N LEU A 186 -11.22 -13.35 4.66
CA LEU A 186 -11.56 -13.69 6.04
C LEU A 186 -12.66 -14.77 6.15
N ALA A 187 -13.22 -15.28 5.06
CA ALA A 187 -14.28 -16.29 5.09
C ALA A 187 -13.87 -17.57 5.82
N ASP A 188 -12.65 -18.08 5.60
CA ASP A 188 -12.15 -19.26 6.31
C ASP A 188 -11.91 -18.97 7.80
N ILE A 189 -11.49 -17.75 8.13
CA ILE A 189 -11.27 -17.26 9.50
C ILE A 189 -12.63 -17.16 10.22
N LEU A 190 -13.62 -16.56 9.57
CA LEU A 190 -15.01 -16.48 10.02
C LEU A 190 -15.63 -17.87 10.22
N ASN A 191 -15.43 -18.78 9.27
CA ASN A 191 -15.93 -20.15 9.34
C ASN A 191 -15.28 -20.97 10.46
N ARG A 192 -14.06 -20.64 10.86
CA ARG A 192 -13.36 -21.22 12.02
C ARG A 192 -13.76 -20.57 13.35
N GLY A 193 -14.55 -19.49 13.31
CA GLY A 193 -14.96 -18.73 14.50
C GLY A 193 -13.84 -17.90 15.14
N ASP A 194 -12.70 -17.74 14.45
CA ASP A 194 -11.56 -16.99 14.98
C ASP A 194 -11.63 -15.53 14.54
N LEU A 195 -12.52 -14.76 15.19
CA LEU A 195 -12.74 -13.35 14.90
C LEU A 195 -11.52 -12.46 15.21
N SER A 196 -10.49 -12.99 15.88
CA SER A 196 -9.32 -12.22 16.32
C SER A 196 -8.46 -11.70 15.16
N HIS A 197 -8.62 -12.25 13.95
CA HIS A 197 -7.90 -11.82 12.75
C HIS A 197 -8.61 -10.71 11.98
N ILE A 198 -9.87 -10.40 12.31
CA ILE A 198 -10.66 -9.40 11.59
C ILE A 198 -10.37 -8.01 12.14
N GLY A 199 -9.98 -7.07 11.26
CA GLY A 199 -9.74 -5.70 11.69
C GLY A 199 -8.50 -5.57 12.58
N ARG A 200 -7.56 -6.50 12.47
CA ARG A 200 -6.31 -6.49 13.24
C ARG A 200 -5.44 -5.28 12.89
N PHE A 201 -5.66 -4.65 11.75
CA PHE A 201 -5.10 -3.32 11.47
C PHE A 201 -5.40 -2.29 12.59
N THR A 202 -6.48 -2.44 13.36
CA THR A 202 -6.78 -1.54 14.48
C THR A 202 -5.81 -1.69 15.65
N ASP A 203 -5.10 -2.82 15.78
CA ASP A 203 -4.05 -2.99 16.79
C ASP A 203 -2.87 -2.04 16.57
N LEU A 204 -2.60 -1.65 15.32
CA LEU A 204 -1.65 -0.59 15.02
C LEU A 204 -2.11 0.74 15.64
N PHE A 205 -3.41 1.06 15.52
CA PHE A 205 -3.93 2.29 16.12
C PHE A 205 -3.91 2.25 17.63
N LEU A 206 -4.21 1.10 18.24
CA LEU A 206 -4.09 0.92 19.70
C LEU A 206 -2.64 1.10 20.16
N ALA A 207 -1.66 0.51 19.44
CA ALA A 207 -0.25 0.70 19.76
C ALA A 207 0.19 2.16 19.63
N CYS A 208 -0.32 2.89 18.63
CA CYS A 208 -0.10 4.33 18.51
C CYS A 208 -0.69 5.11 19.68
N ASP A 209 -1.95 4.84 20.04
CA ASP A 209 -2.65 5.53 21.13
C ASP A 209 -1.94 5.30 22.47
N GLU A 210 -1.53 4.06 22.77
CA GLU A 210 -0.77 3.69 23.97
C GLU A 210 0.58 4.43 24.06
N ALA A 211 1.25 4.62 22.92
CA ALA A 211 2.55 5.28 22.83
C ALA A 211 2.48 6.80 22.65
N GLY A 212 1.27 7.38 22.61
CA GLY A 212 1.08 8.82 22.36
C GLY A 212 1.47 9.26 20.93
N ILE A 213 1.41 8.35 19.96
CA ILE A 213 1.72 8.59 18.55
C ILE A 213 0.41 8.91 17.83
N ALA A 214 0.37 9.99 17.04
CA ALA A 214 -0.82 10.26 16.21
C ALA A 214 -0.99 9.13 15.17
N ARG A 215 -2.22 8.60 15.04
CA ARG A 215 -2.51 7.47 14.14
C ARG A 215 -2.11 7.78 12.69
N PRO A 216 -1.25 6.98 12.03
CA PRO A 216 -0.76 7.28 10.68
C PRO A 216 -1.84 7.09 9.61
N ASP A 217 -1.55 7.50 8.37
CA ASP A 217 -2.33 7.06 7.21
C ASP A 217 -2.09 5.57 6.97
N VAL A 218 -3.18 4.82 6.72
CA VAL A 218 -3.13 3.39 6.43
C VAL A 218 -3.75 3.12 5.07
N TYR A 219 -3.03 2.40 4.23
CA TYR A 219 -3.50 1.87 2.97
C TYR A 219 -3.86 0.40 3.13
N ILE A 220 -5.16 0.09 3.05
CA ILE A 220 -5.59 -1.30 2.92
C ILE A 220 -5.47 -1.67 1.43
N HIS A 221 -4.33 -2.23 1.04
CA HIS A 221 -3.99 -2.51 -0.36
C HIS A 221 -4.77 -3.69 -0.95
N GLU A 222 -5.15 -4.64 -0.11
CA GLU A 222 -5.94 -5.81 -0.51
C GLU A 222 -7.11 -5.96 0.45
N PHE A 223 -8.34 -5.93 -0.07
CA PHE A 223 -9.56 -6.11 0.71
C PHE A 223 -10.60 -6.89 -0.11
N GLY A 224 -11.38 -7.74 0.55
CA GLY A 224 -12.49 -8.47 -0.08
C GLY A 224 -12.30 -9.98 -0.14
N TRP A 225 -12.56 -10.56 -1.30
CA TRP A 225 -12.64 -12.02 -1.48
C TRP A 225 -11.36 -12.64 -2.04
N ARG A 226 -11.27 -13.96 -1.93
CA ARG A 226 -10.18 -14.76 -2.51
C ARG A 226 -10.14 -14.63 -4.02
N GLN A 227 -8.94 -14.68 -4.59
CA GLN A 227 -8.73 -14.64 -6.03
C GLN A 227 -9.52 -15.74 -6.76
N GLU A 228 -9.64 -16.93 -6.15
CA GLU A 228 -10.32 -18.09 -6.74
C GLU A 228 -11.85 -17.97 -6.71
N TRP A 229 -12.40 -17.04 -5.92
CA TRP A 229 -13.84 -16.86 -5.79
C TRP A 229 -14.22 -15.41 -5.55
N VAL A 230 -14.66 -14.74 -6.61
CA VAL A 230 -15.27 -13.40 -6.55
C VAL A 230 -16.78 -13.55 -6.76
N PRO A 231 -17.65 -13.12 -5.81
CA PRO A 231 -19.08 -13.23 -5.98
C PRO A 231 -19.59 -12.32 -7.10
N GLY A 232 -20.75 -12.67 -7.68
CA GLY A 232 -21.44 -11.78 -8.62
C GLY A 232 -21.86 -10.45 -7.96
N VAL A 233 -22.04 -9.41 -8.78
CA VAL A 233 -22.24 -8.01 -8.35
C VAL A 233 -23.27 -7.85 -7.22
N ASN A 234 -24.46 -8.45 -7.36
CA ASN A 234 -25.51 -8.31 -6.34
C ASN A 234 -25.09 -8.86 -4.97
N THR A 235 -24.40 -10.00 -4.96
CA THR A 235 -23.89 -10.61 -3.73
C THR A 235 -22.74 -9.78 -3.16
N ALA A 236 -21.80 -9.33 -4.02
CA ALA A 236 -20.71 -8.45 -3.62
C ALA A 236 -21.21 -7.17 -2.94
N MET A 237 -22.19 -6.48 -3.55
CA MET A 237 -22.78 -5.25 -3.01
C MET A 237 -23.52 -5.46 -1.69
N SER A 238 -24.06 -6.66 -1.43
CA SER A 238 -24.69 -6.98 -0.14
C SER A 238 -23.69 -7.31 0.99
N GLN A 239 -22.45 -7.64 0.61
CA GLN A 239 -21.40 -8.08 1.53
C GLN A 239 -20.38 -6.99 1.86
N ILE A 240 -20.29 -5.93 1.03
CA ILE A 240 -19.51 -4.73 1.32
C ILE A 240 -20.40 -3.80 2.17
N PRO A 241 -20.05 -3.54 3.44
CA PRO A 241 -20.85 -2.72 4.35
C PRO A 241 -20.87 -1.22 3.99
#